data_AF-A0A699U6E6-F1
#
_entry.id   AF-A0A699U6E6-F1
#
_cell.length_a   1.000
_cell.length_b   1.000
_cell.length_c   1.000
_cell.angle_alpha   90.00
_cell.angle_beta   90.00
_cell.angle_gamma   90.00
#
_symmetry.space_group_name_H-M   'P 1'
#
loop_
_entity.id
_entity.type
_entity.pdbx_description
1 polymer ?
#
loop_
_entity_poly.entity_id
_entity_poly.type
_entity_poly.pdbx_seq_one_letter_code
_entity_poly.pdbx_strand_id
1 'polypeptide(L)' 'MIELRNDGALYYMDRIWVPLKGDVRTLIIDEAYKSKYSIHPGADKMYYDLRDRYWWPDMKKDI' A
#
# COMPACT_ATOMS: atom_id res chain seq x y z
N MET A 1 16.61 4.42 -4.19
CA MET A 1 16.25 5.43 -5.20
C MET A 1 14.79 5.19 -5.57
N ILE A 2 13.99 6.24 -5.80
CA ILE A 2 12.66 6.06 -6.39
C ILE A 2 12.83 6.09 -7.91
N GLU A 3 12.25 5.14 -8.62
CA GLU A 3 12.37 4.99 -10.07
C GLU A 3 11.00 5.05 -10.74
N LEU A 4 10.87 5.84 -11.80
CA LEU A 4 9.68 5.80 -12.67
C LEU A 4 9.86 4.65 -13.67
N ARG A 5 8.93 3.69 -13.68
CA ARG A 5 8.95 2.56 -14.62
C ARG A 5 8.04 2.82 -15.83
N ASN A 6 8.13 1.94 -16.83
CA ASN A 6 7.39 2.05 -18.10
C ASN A 6 5.87 1.93 -17.95
N ASP A 7 5.39 1.42 -16.81
CA ASP A 7 3.96 1.39 -16.44
C ASP A 7 3.46 2.75 -15.90
N GLY A 8 4.33 3.76 -15.80
CA GLY A 8 4.01 5.09 -15.29
C GLY A 8 3.94 5.17 -13.77
N ALA A 9 4.25 4.08 -13.05
CA ALA A 9 4.29 4.08 -11.59
C ALA A 9 5.70 4.32 -11.06
N LEU A 10 5.76 4.93 -9.88
CA LEU A 10 7.00 5.11 -9.12
C LEU A 10 7.26 3.85 -8.31
N TYR A 11 8.52 3.42 -8.24
CA TYR A 11 8.94 2.24 -7.50
C TYR A 11 10.05 2.56 -6.52
N TYR A 12 10.03 1.91 -5.37
CA TYR A 12 11.08 1.96 -4.35
C TYR A 12 11.30 0.54 -3.80
N MET A 13 12.53 0.03 -3.89
CA MET A 13 12.87 -1.35 -3.46
C MET A 13 11.92 -2.39 -4.09
N ASP A 14 11.71 -2.29 -5.41
CA ASP A 14 10.81 -3.15 -6.19
C ASP A 14 9.32 -3.11 -5.80
N ARG A 15 8.92 -2.16 -4.97
CA ARG A 15 7.52 -1.93 -4.57
C ARG A 15 6.98 -0.65 -5.17
N ILE A 16 5.69 -0.60 -5.46
CA ILE A 16 5.02 0.60 -5.95
C ILE A 16 5.06 1.65 -4.84
N TRP A 17 5.68 2.79 -5.12
CA TRP A 17 5.72 3.93 -4.23
C TRP A 17 4.42 4.73 -4.34
N VAL A 18 3.73 4.89 -3.21
CA VAL A 18 2.41 5.55 -3.17
C VAL A 18 2.55 7.01 -2.68
N PRO A 19 2.27 8.01 -3.53
CA PRO A 19 2.33 9.41 -3.12
C PRO A 19 1.30 9.75 -2.04
N LEU A 20 1.57 10.79 -1.25
CA LEU A 20 0.58 11.42 -0.34
C LEU A 20 -0.38 12.35 -1.13
N LYS A 21 -0.59 12.10 -2.43
CA LYS A 21 -1.39 12.97 -3.29
C LYS A 21 -2.78 12.36 -3.46
N GLY A 22 -3.79 13.09 -3.03
CA GLY A 22 -5.18 12.62 -3.05
C GLY A 22 -5.39 11.44 -2.10
N ASP A 23 -6.45 10.68 -2.36
CA ASP A 23 -6.92 9.62 -1.45
C ASP A 23 -6.38 8.22 -1.79
N VAL A 24 -5.30 8.14 -2.58
CA VAL A 24 -4.77 6.87 -3.11
C VAL A 24 -4.41 5.89 -2.00
N ARG A 25 -3.75 6.36 -0.92
CA ARG A 25 -3.39 5.51 0.23
C ARG A 25 -4.63 4.97 0.93
N THR A 26 -5.61 5.84 1.19
CA THR A 26 -6.87 5.48 1.83
C THR A 26 -7.65 4.46 0.99
N LEU A 27 -7.70 4.64 -0.33
CA LEU A 27 -8.37 3.72 -1.25
C LEU A 27 -7.74 2.33 -1.24
N ILE A 28 -6.40 2.24 -1.24
CA ILE A 28 -5.67 0.96 -1.14
C ILE A 28 -5.98 0.27 0.19
N ILE A 29 -5.98 1.03 1.29
CA ILE A 29 -6.29 0.51 2.63
C ILE A 29 -7.75 0.03 2.71
N ASP A 30 -8.70 0.84 2.24
CA ASP A 30 -10.13 0.54 2.23
C ASP A 30 -10.46 -0.66 1.34
N GLU A 31 -9.83 -0.77 0.17
CA GLU A 31 -9.96 -1.95 -0.69
C GLU A 31 -9.40 -3.20 -0.01
N ALA A 32 -8.26 -3.10 0.69
CA ALA A 32 -7.69 -4.21 1.45
C ALA A 32 -8.55 -4.61 2.66
N TYR A 33 -9.20 -3.65 3.33
CA TYR A 33 -10.16 -3.89 4.41
C TYR A 33 -11.43 -4.59 3.88
N LYS A 34 -11.89 -4.25 2.67
CA LYS A 34 -13.13 -4.79 2.06
C LYS A 34 -12.92 -6.09 1.29
N SER A 35 -11.72 -6.32 0.77
CA SER A 35 -11.35 -7.49 -0.04
C SER A 35 -11.12 -8.72 0.84
N LYS A 36 -11.87 -9.81 0.59
CA LYS A 36 -11.69 -11.23 1.03
C LYS A 36 -11.36 -11.53 2.50
N TYR A 37 -11.21 -10.53 3.34
CA TYR A 37 -10.80 -10.63 4.73
C TYR A 37 -11.87 -10.07 5.66
N SER A 38 -13.15 -10.21 5.28
CA SER A 38 -14.30 -9.95 6.14
C SER A 38 -14.28 -10.75 7.45
N ILE A 39 -13.37 -11.74 7.57
CA ILE A 39 -13.01 -12.41 8.82
C ILE A 39 -11.73 -11.74 9.37
N HIS A 40 -11.90 -10.57 9.99
CA HIS A 40 -10.89 -9.75 10.71
C HIS A 40 -9.41 -10.19 10.60
N PRO A 41 -8.69 -9.80 9.53
CA PRO A 41 -7.24 -9.77 9.53
C PRO A 41 -6.83 -8.68 10.53
N GLY A 42 -5.94 -8.99 11.46
CA GLY A 42 -5.35 -7.93 12.28
C GLY A 42 -4.62 -6.92 11.41
N ALA A 43 -4.50 -5.68 11.88
CA ALA A 43 -3.73 -4.61 11.21
C ALA A 43 -2.31 -5.07 10.81
N ASP A 44 -1.68 -5.93 11.62
CA ASP A 44 -0.38 -6.52 11.28
C ASP A 44 -0.43 -7.36 9.99
N LYS A 45 -1.47 -8.18 9.78
CA LYS A 45 -1.62 -8.98 8.57
C LYS A 45 -1.81 -8.09 7.35
N MET A 46 -2.62 -7.05 7.46
CA MET A 46 -2.81 -6.06 6.39
C MET A 46 -1.51 -5.33 6.03
N TYR A 47 -0.72 -4.97 7.04
CA TYR A 47 0.61 -4.39 6.81
C TYR A 47 1.51 -5.33 6.01
N TYR A 48 1.61 -6.60 6.38
CA TYR A 48 2.43 -7.56 5.63
C TYR A 48 1.93 -7.77 4.20
N ASP A 49 0.62 -7.95 4.02
CA ASP A 49 0.00 -8.16 2.70
C ASP A 49 0.20 -6.96 1.75
N LEU A 50 0.07 -5.74 2.28
CA LEU A 50 0.22 -4.52 1.49
C LEU A 50 1.69 -4.18 1.23
N ARG A 51 2.58 -4.42 2.21
CA ARG A 51 4.00 -4.05 2.13
C ARG A 51 4.74 -4.80 1.02
N ASP A 52 4.27 -5.98 0.63
CA ASP A 52 4.90 -6.76 -0.44
C ASP A 52 4.76 -6.11 -1.82
N ARG A 53 3.70 -5.31 -2.04
CA ARG A 53 3.43 -4.64 -3.32
C ARG A 53 3.56 -3.12 -3.25
N TYR A 54 3.24 -2.52 -2.12
CA TYR A 54 3.18 -1.08 -1.94
C TYR A 54 4.15 -0.59 -0.86
N TRP A 55 4.57 0.66 -1.00
CA TRP A 55 5.40 1.33 -0.02
C TRP A 55 5.09 2.83 0.08
N TRP A 56 4.98 3.34 1.29
CA TRP A 56 4.98 4.77 1.60
C TRP A 56 5.45 5.04 3.04
N PRO A 57 5.91 6.27 3.35
CA PRO A 57 6.24 6.65 4.73
C PRO A 57 5.02 6.53 5.65
N ASP A 58 5.22 6.00 6.85
CA ASP A 58 4.18 5.81 7.88
C ASP A 58 3.06 4.80 7.53
N MET A 59 3.27 3.93 6.54
CA MET A 59 2.32 2.89 6.13
C MET A 59 1.79 2.01 7.28
N LYS A 60 2.61 1.69 8.30
CA LYS A 60 2.15 0.92 9.47
C LYS A 60 1.25 1.73 10.42
N LYS A 61 1.34 3.06 10.41
CA LYS A 61 0.46 3.94 11.20
C LYS A 61 -0.88 4.20 10.49
N ASP A 62 -0.88 4.14 9.16
CA ASP A 62 -2.06 4.37 8.33
C ASP A 62 -3.00 3.15 8.27
N ILE A 63 -2.44 1.94 8.46
CA ILE A 63 -3.18 0.65 8.48
C ILE A 63 -3.77 0.40 9.85
#